data_AF-A0A349ETE5-F1
#
_entry.id   AF-A0A349ETE5-F1
#
_cell.length_a   1.000
_cell.length_b   1.000
_cell.length_c   1.000
_cell.angle_alpha   90.00
_cell.angle_beta   90.00
_cell.angle_gamma   90.00
#
_symmetry.space_group_name_H-M   'P 1'
#
loop_
_entity.id
_entity.type
_entity.pdbx_description
1 polymer ?
#
loop_
_entity_poly.entity_id
_entity_poly.type
_entity_poly.pdbx_seq_one_letter_code
_entity_poly.pdbx_strand_id
1 'polypeptide(L)'
;VPFSTGSDTGDSIRKPASFAGLVGMKPTWGRISRFGLFPFAPSLDHVGYFTRSVLDSAILLNALAGRDEKDSTSSLEKVEDYTFHINDSIKGKKIAVIKEILDSISDKYLLSSFSKA
;
A
#
# COMPACT_ATOMS: atom_id res chain seq x y z
N VAL A 1 13.85 -3.43 -12.99
CA VAL A 1 13.90 -2.12 -12.30
C VAL A 1 13.88 -2.31 -10.78
N PRO A 2 14.42 -1.39 -9.96
CA PRO A 2 14.40 -1.48 -8.50
C PRO A 2 13.01 -1.23 -7.89
N PHE A 3 12.18 -0.42 -8.55
CA PHE A 3 10.77 -0.20 -8.24
C PHE A 3 9.96 0.00 -9.53
N SER A 4 8.64 -0.09 -9.44
CA SER A 4 7.71 0.27 -10.51
C SER A 4 6.49 0.97 -9.92
N THR A 5 5.94 1.96 -10.63
CA THR A 5 4.63 2.53 -10.29
C THR A 5 3.49 1.64 -10.83
N GLY A 6 2.29 1.84 -10.28
CA GLY A 6 1.05 1.22 -10.71
C GLY A 6 -0.15 1.97 -10.14
N SER A 7 -1.36 1.45 -10.38
CA SER A 7 -2.59 1.94 -9.74
C SER A 7 -3.37 0.80 -9.08
N ASP A 8 -4.11 1.12 -8.02
CA ASP A 8 -4.94 0.16 -7.28
C ASP A 8 -6.31 0.79 -7.01
N THR A 9 -7.32 0.27 -7.72
CA THR A 9 -8.73 0.65 -7.55
C THR A 9 -9.46 -0.34 -6.65
N GLY A 10 -9.13 -1.63 -6.75
CA GLY A 10 -9.83 -2.71 -6.03
C GLY A 10 -8.95 -3.84 -5.51
N ASP A 11 -7.63 -3.76 -5.67
CA ASP A 11 -6.57 -4.74 -5.31
C ASP A 11 -5.40 -4.76 -6.32
N SER A 12 -5.44 -3.93 -7.37
CA SER A 12 -4.55 -4.03 -8.53
C SER A 12 -3.06 -3.76 -8.28
N ILE A 13 -2.66 -3.34 -7.06
CA ILE A 13 -1.26 -3.37 -6.60
C ILE A 13 -1.04 -4.53 -5.64
N ARG A 14 -1.85 -4.62 -4.57
CA ARG A 14 -1.60 -5.57 -3.47
C ARG A 14 -1.71 -7.03 -3.92
N LYS A 15 -2.65 -7.35 -4.81
CA LYS A 15 -2.86 -8.71 -5.30
C LYS A 15 -1.76 -9.18 -6.26
N PRO A 16 -1.36 -8.41 -7.30
CA PRO A 16 -0.19 -8.76 -8.09
C PRO A 16 1.10 -8.86 -7.27
N ALA A 17 1.27 -7.99 -6.26
CA ALA A 17 2.43 -8.05 -5.37
C ALA A 17 2.48 -9.37 -4.57
N SER A 18 1.33 -9.82 -4.05
CA SER A 18 1.21 -11.12 -3.38
C SER A 18 1.62 -12.28 -4.29
N PHE A 19 1.18 -12.28 -5.56
CA PHE A 19 1.54 -13.32 -6.52
C PHE A 19 3.00 -13.29 -6.95
N ALA A 20 3.61 -12.11 -7.00
CA ALA A 20 4.99 -11.92 -7.42
C ALA A 20 6.02 -11.96 -6.27
N GLY A 21 5.57 -12.12 -5.01
CA GLY A 21 6.46 -12.07 -3.84
C GLY A 21 7.12 -10.70 -3.63
N LEU A 22 6.37 -9.62 -3.87
CA LEU A 22 6.83 -8.23 -3.77
C LEU A 22 6.12 -7.46 -2.66
N VAL A 23 6.69 -6.32 -2.28
CA VAL A 23 5.98 -5.31 -1.47
C VAL A 23 5.16 -4.44 -2.41
N GLY A 24 3.83 -4.53 -2.31
CA GLY A 24 2.88 -3.68 -3.03
C GLY A 24 2.23 -2.66 -2.11
N MET A 25 2.47 -1.37 -2.35
CA MET A 25 1.96 -0.29 -1.50
C MET A 25 0.86 0.50 -2.21
N LYS A 26 -0.33 0.50 -1.61
CA LYS A 26 -1.42 1.44 -1.92
C LYS A 26 -1.60 2.36 -0.72
N PRO A 27 -1.19 3.64 -0.78
CA PRO A 27 -1.30 4.54 0.35
C PRO A 27 -2.77 4.94 0.62
N THR A 28 -2.98 5.79 1.62
CA THR A 28 -4.26 6.46 1.87
C THR A 28 -4.71 7.23 0.63
N TRP A 29 -6.03 7.26 0.36
CA TRP A 29 -6.58 7.97 -0.79
C TRP A 29 -6.19 9.46 -0.76
N GLY A 30 -5.72 9.96 -1.89
CA GLY A 30 -5.20 11.32 -2.02
C GLY A 30 -3.77 11.53 -1.49
N ARG A 31 -3.10 10.53 -0.90
CA ARG A 31 -1.72 10.68 -0.41
C ARG A 31 -0.70 10.89 -1.54
N ILE A 32 -0.93 10.25 -2.69
CA ILE A 32 -0.22 10.50 -3.94
C ILE A 32 -1.24 11.07 -4.93
N SER A 33 -0.86 12.15 -5.61
CA SER A 33 -1.69 12.77 -6.64
C SER A 33 -2.07 11.80 -7.75
N ARG A 34 -3.27 11.97 -8.28
CA ARG A 34 -3.79 11.24 -9.44
C ARG A 34 -3.75 12.09 -10.71
N PHE A 35 -3.19 13.29 -10.66
CA PHE A 35 -3.00 14.10 -11.87
C PHE A 35 -2.13 13.35 -12.90
N GLY A 36 -2.68 13.12 -14.09
CA GLY A 36 -2.04 12.33 -15.15
C GLY A 36 -2.34 10.82 -15.11
N LEU A 37 -3.01 10.31 -14.08
CA LEU A 37 -3.56 8.95 -14.08
C LEU A 37 -4.83 8.90 -14.94
N PHE A 38 -4.92 7.93 -15.85
CA PHE A 38 -6.16 7.69 -16.59
C PHE A 38 -7.23 7.14 -15.63
N PRO A 39 -8.40 7.79 -15.50
CA PRO A 39 -9.37 7.44 -14.46
C PRO A 39 -10.10 6.14 -14.80
N PHE A 40 -10.28 5.29 -13.79
CA PHE A 40 -11.16 4.11 -13.86
C PHE A 40 -12.36 4.27 -12.93
N ALA A 41 -12.13 4.41 -11.62
CA ALA A 41 -13.15 4.78 -10.65
C ALA A 41 -12.58 5.87 -9.73
N PRO A 42 -12.78 7.18 -10.03
CA PRO A 42 -12.05 8.26 -9.38
C PRO A 42 -12.13 8.32 -7.85
N SER A 43 -13.20 7.83 -7.23
CA SER A 43 -13.32 7.77 -5.77
C SER A 43 -12.55 6.61 -5.12
N LEU A 44 -12.05 5.67 -5.92
CA LEU A 44 -11.37 4.45 -5.50
C LEU A 44 -9.95 4.35 -6.08
N ASP A 45 -9.64 5.07 -7.15
CA ASP A 45 -8.32 5.02 -7.79
C ASP A 45 -7.23 5.58 -6.87
N HIS A 46 -6.14 4.83 -6.75
CA HIS A 46 -4.92 5.27 -6.10
C HIS A 46 -3.75 5.07 -7.04
N VAL A 47 -2.80 6.01 -7.05
CA VAL A 47 -1.44 5.70 -7.49
C VAL A 47 -0.72 4.98 -6.35
N GLY A 48 0.06 3.95 -6.70
CA GLY A 48 0.94 3.26 -5.78
C GLY A 48 2.08 2.60 -6.54
N TYR A 49 2.71 1.59 -5.94
CA TYR A 49 3.96 1.05 -6.49
C TYR A 49 4.32 -0.31 -5.92
N PHE A 50 5.32 -0.92 -6.56
CA PHE A 50 5.95 -2.17 -6.22
C PHE A 50 7.42 -1.95 -5.88
N THR A 51 7.90 -2.61 -4.83
CA THR A 51 9.31 -2.62 -4.41
C THR A 51 9.71 -4.03 -3.94
N ARG A 52 11.01 -4.22 -3.71
CA ARG A 52 11.56 -5.51 -3.20
C ARG A 52 11.73 -5.54 -1.68
N SER A 53 11.60 -4.40 -1.01
CA SER A 53 11.76 -4.29 0.45
C SER A 53 10.83 -3.22 1.02
N VAL A 54 10.50 -3.35 2.31
CA VAL A 54 9.65 -2.37 3.02
C VAL A 54 10.39 -1.02 3.15
N LEU A 55 11.71 -1.03 3.26
CA LEU A 55 12.53 0.19 3.31
C LEU A 55 12.45 0.98 2.01
N ASP A 56 12.63 0.31 0.87
CA ASP A 56 12.48 0.96 -0.43
C ASP A 56 11.05 1.52 -0.60
N SER A 57 10.04 0.80 -0.10
CA SER A 57 8.65 1.26 -0.12
C SER A 57 8.45 2.56 0.66
N ALA A 58 9.05 2.69 1.84
CA ALA A 58 8.98 3.90 2.66
C ALA A 58 9.73 5.08 2.03
N ILE A 59 10.94 4.84 1.50
CA ILE A 59 11.72 5.85 0.77
C ILE A 59 10.92 6.36 -0.44
N LEU A 60 10.32 5.45 -1.19
CA LEU A 60 9.53 5.82 -2.37
C LEU A 60 8.25 6.57 -1.98
N LEU A 61 7.63 6.26 -0.84
CA LEU A 61 6.48 7.03 -0.37
C LEU A 61 6.86 8.48 -0.05
N ASN A 62 8.00 8.70 0.61
CA ASN A 62 8.50 10.05 0.89
C ASN A 62 8.66 10.88 -0.40
N ALA A 63 9.10 10.24 -1.49
CA ALA A 63 9.31 10.91 -2.77
C ALA A 63 8.02 11.19 -3.54
N LEU A 64 7.01 10.32 -3.44
CA LEU A 64 5.78 10.39 -4.24
C LEU A 64 4.62 11.07 -3.50
N ALA A 65 4.60 11.04 -2.17
CA ALA A 65 3.52 11.61 -1.39
C ALA A 65 3.56 13.13 -1.41
N GLY A 66 2.38 13.76 -1.38
CA GLY A 66 2.29 15.20 -1.27
C GLY A 66 1.01 15.78 -1.83
N ARG A 67 0.73 17.01 -1.39
CA ARG A 67 -0.32 17.85 -1.98
C ARG A 67 0.08 18.24 -3.40
N ASP A 68 -0.87 18.15 -4.32
CA ASP A 68 -0.75 18.62 -5.69
C ASP A 68 -1.93 19.53 -6.05
N GLU A 69 -1.63 20.76 -6.45
CA GLU A 69 -2.64 21.75 -6.83
C GLU A 69 -3.47 21.33 -8.06
N LYS A 70 -2.93 20.44 -8.90
CA LYS A 70 -3.62 19.94 -10.10
C LYS A 70 -4.58 18.79 -9.84
N ASP A 71 -4.54 18.21 -8.64
CA ASP A 71 -5.48 17.20 -8.18
C ASP A 71 -6.22 17.73 -6.96
N SER A 72 -7.46 18.19 -7.12
CA SER A 72 -8.30 18.72 -6.04
C SER A 72 -8.57 17.73 -4.91
N THR A 73 -8.31 16.44 -5.12
CA THR A 73 -8.50 15.38 -4.13
C THR A 73 -7.24 14.97 -3.39
N SER A 74 -6.06 15.46 -3.81
CA SER A 74 -4.83 15.16 -3.10
C SER A 74 -4.85 15.81 -1.71
N SER A 75 -4.35 15.07 -0.73
CA SER A 75 -4.46 15.41 0.69
C SER A 75 -3.73 16.71 1.02
N LEU A 76 -4.32 17.50 1.92
CA LEU A 76 -3.69 18.69 2.52
C LEU A 76 -2.79 18.32 3.72
N GLU A 77 -2.83 17.06 4.17
CA GLU A 77 -2.01 16.60 5.29
C GLU A 77 -0.54 16.65 4.93
N LYS A 78 0.29 17.13 5.86
CA LYS A 78 1.75 17.16 5.68
C LYS A 78 2.27 15.75 5.41
N VAL A 79 3.30 15.66 4.57
CA VAL A 79 4.05 14.43 4.36
C VAL A 79 5.03 14.27 5.51
N GLU A 80 4.87 13.19 6.26
CA GLU A 80 5.81 12.77 7.31
C GLU A 80 6.97 11.99 6.68
N ASP A 81 8.05 11.81 7.43
CA ASP A 81 9.11 10.89 7.02
C ASP A 81 8.70 9.45 7.33
N TYR A 82 8.25 8.73 6.30
CA TYR A 82 7.82 7.34 6.40
C TYR A 82 8.96 6.35 6.71
N THR A 83 10.22 6.78 6.65
CA THR A 83 11.36 5.93 7.04
C THR A 83 11.65 5.99 8.53
N PHE A 84 11.16 7.01 9.24
CA PHE A 84 11.57 7.32 10.60
C PHE A 84 11.29 6.18 11.59
N HIS A 85 10.12 5.54 11.49
CA HIS A 85 9.68 4.48 12.41
C HIS A 85 9.86 3.06 11.87
N ILE A 86 10.58 2.86 10.75
CA ILE A 86 10.56 1.58 10.03
C ILE A 86 11.13 0.40 10.82
N ASN A 87 12.04 0.67 11.75
CA ASN A 87 12.70 -0.33 12.58
C ASN A 87 12.23 -0.30 14.05
N ASP A 88 11.17 0.46 14.33
CA ASP A 88 10.65 0.55 15.69
C ASP A 88 10.06 -0.79 16.15
N SER A 89 10.16 -1.05 17.45
CA SER A 89 9.57 -2.24 18.02
C SER A 89 8.04 -2.17 17.94
N ILE A 90 7.42 -3.25 17.48
CA ILE A 90 5.97 -3.44 17.53
C ILE A 90 5.48 -3.99 18.89
N LYS A 91 6.36 -4.13 19.88
CA LYS A 91 5.99 -4.66 21.21
C LYS A 91 4.89 -3.82 21.83
N GLY A 92 3.81 -4.47 22.27
CA GLY A 92 2.65 -3.81 22.87
C GLY A 92 1.65 -3.21 21.87
N LYS A 93 1.92 -3.29 20.56
CA LYS A 93 0.90 -3.02 19.52
C LYS A 93 -0.10 -4.18 19.48
N LYS A 94 -1.33 -3.88 19.06
CA LYS A 94 -2.41 -4.86 18.90
C LYS A 94 -2.67 -5.08 17.41
N ILE A 95 -2.77 -6.34 17.01
CA ILE A 95 -3.14 -6.73 15.64
C ILE A 95 -4.56 -7.30 15.70
N ALA A 96 -5.47 -6.72 14.91
CA ALA A 96 -6.84 -7.21 14.79
C ALA A 96 -6.92 -8.21 13.62
N VAL A 97 -7.57 -9.36 13.86
CA VAL A 97 -7.86 -10.36 12.84
C VAL A 97 -9.37 -10.40 12.63
N ILE A 98 -9.82 -10.16 11.39
CA ILE A 98 -11.24 -10.24 11.03
C ILE A 98 -11.57 -11.71 10.81
N LYS A 99 -12.29 -12.30 11.75
CA LYS A 99 -12.57 -13.74 11.79
C LYS A 99 -13.33 -14.20 10.55
N GLU A 100 -14.31 -13.43 10.12
CA GLU A 100 -15.14 -13.75 8.95
C GLU A 100 -14.31 -13.86 7.67
N ILE A 101 -13.25 -13.06 7.53
CA ILE A 101 -12.32 -13.16 6.40
C ILE A 101 -11.46 -14.41 6.54
N LEU A 102 -10.89 -14.65 7.71
CA LEU A 102 -10.03 -15.82 7.95
C LEU A 102 -10.81 -17.13 7.71
N ASP A 103 -12.01 -17.23 8.26
CA ASP A 103 -12.90 -18.39 8.13
C ASP A 103 -13.38 -18.61 6.68
N SER A 104 -13.37 -17.56 5.85
CA SER A 104 -13.72 -17.67 4.42
C SER A 104 -12.62 -18.25 3.54
N ILE A 105 -11.37 -18.32 4.02
CA ILE A 105 -10.24 -18.85 3.26
C ILE A 105 -10.34 -20.37 3.24
N SER A 106 -10.58 -20.96 2.07
CA SER A 106 -10.64 -22.42 1.88
C SER A 106 -9.29 -23.05 1.58
N ASP A 107 -8.32 -22.26 1.11
CA ASP A 107 -6.97 -22.73 0.78
C ASP A 107 -6.17 -22.99 2.06
N LYS A 108 -5.88 -24.26 2.31
CA LYS A 108 -5.12 -24.71 3.50
C LYS A 108 -3.69 -24.19 3.53
N TYR A 109 -3.05 -24.02 2.37
CA TYR A 109 -1.70 -23.49 2.30
C TYR A 109 -1.69 -22.02 2.71
N LEU A 110 -2.63 -21.21 2.21
CA LEU A 110 -2.77 -19.80 2.60
C LEU A 110 -3.09 -19.65 4.08
N LEU A 111 -4.04 -20.43 4.61
CA LEU A 111 -4.34 -20.45 6.05
C LEU A 111 -3.10 -20.78 6.89
N SER A 112 -2.36 -21.82 6.52
CA SER A 112 -1.17 -22.25 7.24
C SER A 112 -0.03 -21.22 7.17
N SER A 113 0.08 -20.49 6.05
CA SER A 113 1.09 -19.45 5.86
C SER A 113 0.74 -18.21 6.68
N PHE A 114 -0.52 -17.78 6.66
CA PHE A 114 -1.01 -16.66 7.47
C PHE A 114 -0.85 -16.93 8.96
N SER A 115 -1.13 -18.16 9.42
CA SER A 115 -1.06 -18.51 10.85
C SER A 115 0.37 -18.57 11.41
N LYS A 116 1.38 -18.60 10.54
CA LYS A 116 2.81 -18.59 10.93
C LYS A 116 3.43 -17.19 10.93
N ALA A 117 2.81 -16.25 10.22
CA ALA A 117 3.27 -14.87 10.10
C ALA A 117 3.01 -14.10 11.40
#